data_AF-Q4Q8T8-F1
#
_entry.id   AF-Q4Q8T8-F1
#
_cell.length_a   1.000
_cell.length_b   1.000
_cell.length_c   1.000
_cell.angle_alpha   90.00
_cell.angle_beta   90.00
_cell.angle_gamma   90.00
#
_symmetry.space_group_name_H-M   'P 1'
#
loop_
_entity.id
_entity.type
_entity.pdbx_description
1 polymer ?
#
loop_
_entity_poly.entity_id
_entity_poly.type
_entity_poly.pdbx_seq_one_letter_code
_entity_poly.pdbx_strand_id
1 'polypeptide(L)'
;MLLTDRGNPSVPPPNWEPLSSSALFDESGTARPDVVREHLRKEGLLQEADALTIITQCALIWKDEPNVLRVDGPVAIAGDIHGQFFDLLNLISIGGDPSQQKYIFLGDYVDRGCFGMEVILLLMCYKICYPDTMIMLRGNHESRHLTTYFNFKREVLYKYSIAVYNAIMSAFDCLPLACILNNRFLCVHGGLSPELKRISDIGAIHRFREPPSSGPMCDLLWADPLDEKEEDPAAAPLFVPNTTRGCSYVYSNAAACNFLEENDLITIIRGHEAQDEGYHLYKKTSKGFPAVICIFSAPNYCDTYDNRAAVVMLNRNIMSIRQFNSSPHPYYLPNFMNAFTWSLPFVEEKLLDIVANVLHPIDGGEDHLLVDGAEAAKAAPTPGANTESRDGRVLEQRGENIREKILAMGRLSRMFHTLCEGSESSLPPKGLTGDIPPQGGLPCGPDSVQAACRGLQQSKELDSVNERWQDCLIESDLEPQPSAATTVLSAASSSTGSR
;
A
#
# COMPACT_ATOMS: atom_id res chain seq x y z
N MET A 1 13.70 31.52 16.81
CA MET A 1 14.30 30.18 16.77
C MET A 1 13.96 29.49 18.08
N LEU A 2 12.91 28.68 18.12
CA LEU A 2 12.68 27.80 19.26
C LEU A 2 13.77 26.72 19.20
N LEU A 3 14.78 26.84 20.06
CA LEU A 3 15.67 25.74 20.40
C LEU A 3 14.85 24.79 21.28
N THR A 4 13.97 24.00 20.67
CA THR A 4 13.29 22.92 21.38
C THR A 4 14.25 21.77 21.52
N ASP A 5 14.66 21.48 22.75
CA ASP A 5 15.35 20.23 23.08
C ASP A 5 14.53 19.06 22.53
N ARG A 6 15.16 18.24 21.70
CA ARG A 6 14.51 17.09 21.08
C ARG A 6 14.20 16.07 22.17
N GLY A 7 12.91 15.72 22.33
CA GLY A 7 12.45 14.80 23.39
C GLY A 7 13.12 13.42 23.37
N ASN A 8 13.57 12.94 22.21
CA ASN A 8 14.43 11.76 22.10
C ASN A 8 15.61 12.03 21.13
N PRO A 9 16.83 12.27 21.65
CA PRO A 9 18.00 12.58 20.82
C PRO A 9 18.60 11.36 20.12
N SER A 10 18.26 10.12 20.52
CA SER A 10 18.84 8.91 19.92
C SER A 10 18.24 8.53 18.57
N VAL A 11 17.00 8.98 18.30
CA VAL A 11 16.35 8.80 17.01
C VAL A 11 17.02 9.76 16.02
N PRO A 12 17.51 9.33 14.84
CA PRO A 12 18.03 10.26 13.83
C PRO A 12 16.92 11.18 13.31
N PRO A 13 17.17 12.46 13.00
CA PRO A 13 16.18 13.27 12.29
C PRO A 13 16.15 12.88 10.81
N PRO A 14 15.03 13.06 10.10
CA PRO A 14 14.98 12.90 8.66
C PRO A 14 15.88 13.94 7.98
N ASN A 15 16.30 13.68 6.75
CA ASN A 15 17.03 14.66 5.96
C ASN A 15 16.06 15.70 5.37
N TRP A 16 16.00 16.88 6.00
CA TRP A 16 15.06 17.95 5.64
C TRP A 16 15.34 18.60 4.29
N GLU A 17 16.60 18.60 3.86
CA GLU A 17 17.01 19.26 2.62
C GLU A 17 16.86 18.29 1.44
N PRO A 18 16.17 18.70 0.36
CA PRO A 18 16.08 17.89 -0.84
C PRO A 18 17.45 17.60 -1.45
N LEU A 19 17.62 16.41 -2.02
CA LEU A 19 18.88 16.04 -2.69
C LEU A 19 19.15 17.00 -3.87
N SER A 20 20.33 17.60 -3.91
CA SER A 20 20.70 18.50 -5.02
C SER A 20 20.79 17.76 -6.35
N SER A 21 20.35 18.38 -7.44
CA SER A 21 20.37 17.78 -8.79
C SER A 21 21.79 17.36 -9.21
N SER A 22 22.80 18.16 -8.85
CA SER A 22 24.22 17.86 -9.14
C SER A 22 24.76 16.63 -8.40
N ALA A 23 24.12 16.24 -7.29
CA ALA A 23 24.41 15.02 -6.53
C ALA A 23 23.56 13.84 -7.02
N LEU A 24 22.36 14.10 -7.53
CA LEU A 24 21.48 13.07 -8.07
C LEU A 24 21.95 12.55 -9.43
N PHE A 25 22.22 13.44 -10.38
CA PHE A 25 22.59 13.09 -11.75
C PHE A 25 24.09 13.21 -11.97
N ASP A 26 24.63 12.35 -12.84
CA ASP A 26 25.98 12.51 -13.38
C ASP A 26 26.03 13.57 -14.50
N GLU A 27 27.21 13.80 -15.07
CA GLU A 27 27.40 14.80 -16.14
C GLU A 27 26.62 14.48 -17.42
N SER A 28 26.20 13.22 -17.60
CA SER A 28 25.39 12.77 -18.73
C SER A 28 23.88 12.92 -18.51
N GLY A 29 23.46 13.30 -17.28
CA GLY A 29 22.05 13.35 -16.89
C GLY A 29 21.48 11.99 -16.46
N THR A 30 22.33 11.00 -16.21
CA THR A 30 21.93 9.68 -15.70
C THR A 30 21.85 9.72 -14.18
N ALA A 31 20.79 9.16 -13.60
CA ALA A 31 20.62 9.11 -12.15
C ALA A 31 21.72 8.26 -11.48
N ARG A 32 22.06 8.57 -10.23
CA ARG A 32 22.97 7.75 -9.40
C ARG A 32 22.18 7.00 -8.31
N PRO A 33 21.76 5.74 -8.55
CA PRO A 33 20.87 5.02 -7.66
C PRO A 33 21.42 4.85 -6.24
N ASP A 34 22.75 4.69 -6.07
CA ASP A 34 23.36 4.54 -4.75
C ASP A 34 23.22 5.80 -3.89
N VAL A 35 23.35 6.98 -4.50
CA VAL A 35 23.19 8.28 -3.81
C VAL A 35 21.73 8.49 -3.45
N VAL A 36 20.83 8.22 -4.39
CA VAL A 36 19.38 8.29 -4.17
C VAL A 36 18.94 7.34 -3.06
N ARG A 37 19.39 6.08 -3.09
CA ARG A 37 19.11 5.06 -2.07
C ARG A 37 19.49 5.52 -0.67
N GLU A 38 20.69 6.05 -0.50
CA GLU A 38 21.17 6.50 0.82
C GLU A 38 20.43 7.74 1.33
N HIS A 39 20.03 8.63 0.41
CA HIS A 39 19.23 9.81 0.77
C HIS A 39 17.81 9.44 1.19
N LEU A 40 17.13 8.59 0.42
CA LEU A 40 15.77 8.11 0.72
C LEU A 40 15.75 7.25 2.00
N ARG A 41 16.82 6.49 2.29
CA ARG A 41 16.97 5.75 3.56
C ARG A 41 16.93 6.65 4.79
N LYS A 42 17.31 7.91 4.65
CA LYS A 42 17.26 8.94 5.69
C LYS A 42 15.99 9.79 5.59
N GLU A 43 14.94 9.28 4.94
CA GLU A 43 13.66 9.97 4.72
C GLU A 43 13.81 11.31 3.99
N GLY A 44 14.90 11.48 3.23
CA GLY A 44 15.14 12.68 2.44
C GLY A 44 14.34 12.66 1.14
N LEU A 45 13.81 13.82 0.74
CA LEU A 45 13.07 13.96 -0.51
C LEU A 45 13.99 14.38 -1.66
N LEU A 46 13.54 14.17 -2.89
CA LEU A 46 14.18 14.74 -4.08
C LEU A 46 13.58 16.12 -4.37
N GLN A 47 14.26 16.93 -5.17
CA GLN A 47 13.59 18.10 -5.74
C GLN A 47 12.48 17.63 -6.70
N GLU A 48 11.35 18.33 -6.70
CA GLU A 48 10.19 17.95 -7.52
C GLU A 48 10.54 17.85 -9.02
N ALA A 49 11.32 18.80 -9.53
CA ALA A 49 11.78 18.80 -10.91
C ALA A 49 12.67 17.58 -11.24
N ASP A 50 13.50 17.14 -10.30
CA ASP A 50 14.37 15.97 -10.47
C ASP A 50 13.57 14.67 -10.41
N ALA A 51 12.58 14.57 -9.50
CA ALA A 51 11.65 13.45 -9.45
C ALA A 51 10.86 13.32 -10.77
N LEU A 52 10.32 14.42 -11.29
CA LEU A 52 9.64 14.45 -12.59
C LEU A 52 10.57 14.04 -13.75
N THR A 53 11.85 14.41 -13.68
CA THR A 53 12.86 14.01 -14.67
C THR A 53 13.07 12.50 -14.65
N ILE A 54 13.25 11.89 -13.48
CA ILE A 54 13.38 10.43 -13.31
C ILE A 54 12.13 9.71 -13.86
N ILE A 55 10.94 10.16 -13.46
CA ILE A 55 9.67 9.56 -13.88
C ILE A 55 9.54 9.60 -15.41
N THR A 56 9.87 10.75 -16.02
CA THR A 56 9.77 10.95 -17.47
C THR A 56 10.77 10.08 -18.23
N GLN A 57 12.04 10.06 -17.81
CA GLN A 57 13.08 9.23 -18.43
C GLN A 57 12.70 7.74 -18.37
N CYS A 58 12.24 7.26 -17.21
CA CYS A 58 11.85 5.87 -17.05
C CYS A 58 10.60 5.51 -17.87
N ALA A 59 9.61 6.41 -17.92
CA ALA A 59 8.40 6.22 -18.73
C ALA A 59 8.71 6.06 -20.22
N LEU A 60 9.70 6.80 -20.74
CA LEU A 60 10.14 6.66 -22.13
C LEU A 60 10.73 5.26 -22.39
N ILE A 61 11.53 4.73 -21.47
CA ILE A 61 12.08 3.37 -21.58
C ILE A 61 10.95 2.34 -21.60
N TRP A 62 10.03 2.39 -20.63
CA TRP A 62 8.89 1.45 -20.58
C TRP A 62 7.96 1.57 -21.78
N LYS A 63 7.83 2.77 -22.37
CA LYS A 63 7.01 2.97 -23.57
C LYS A 63 7.57 2.22 -24.78
N ASP A 64 8.89 2.19 -24.91
CA ASP A 64 9.57 1.51 -26.02
C ASP A 64 9.64 -0.02 -25.82
N GLU A 65 9.40 -0.51 -24.61
CA GLU A 65 9.33 -1.94 -24.32
C GLU A 65 8.05 -2.60 -24.87
N PRO A 66 8.10 -3.88 -25.28
CA PRO A 66 6.90 -4.65 -25.66
C PRO A 66 6.07 -5.02 -24.42
N ASN A 67 4.81 -5.42 -24.63
CA ASN A 67 3.98 -5.95 -23.53
C ASN A 67 4.58 -7.21 -22.88
N VAL A 68 5.26 -8.03 -23.69
CA VAL A 68 5.91 -9.27 -23.27
C VAL A 68 7.40 -9.13 -23.45
N LEU A 69 8.09 -8.90 -22.35
CA LEU A 69 9.55 -8.86 -22.32
C LEU A 69 10.13 -10.27 -22.48
N ARG A 70 11.38 -10.35 -22.95
CA ARG A 70 12.12 -11.62 -23.06
C ARG A 70 13.48 -11.45 -22.42
N VAL A 71 13.78 -12.29 -21.44
CA VAL A 71 15.02 -12.21 -20.68
C VAL A 71 15.66 -13.59 -20.55
N ASP A 72 16.96 -13.63 -20.75
CA ASP A 72 17.78 -14.82 -20.56
C ASP A 72 18.82 -14.64 -19.46
N GLY A 73 19.22 -15.75 -18.85
CA GLY A 73 20.32 -15.84 -17.90
C GLY A 73 19.89 -15.89 -16.42
N PRO A 74 20.86 -15.72 -15.50
CA PRO A 74 20.56 -15.72 -14.08
C PRO A 74 19.77 -14.46 -13.70
N VAL A 75 18.73 -14.62 -12.89
CA VAL A 75 17.82 -13.54 -12.51
C VAL A 75 17.29 -13.73 -11.09
N ALA A 76 17.05 -12.61 -10.41
CA ALA A 76 16.32 -12.53 -9.16
C ALA A 76 14.89 -12.06 -9.47
N ILE A 77 13.88 -12.81 -9.02
CA ILE A 77 12.47 -12.49 -9.26
C ILE A 77 11.84 -12.10 -7.93
N ALA A 78 11.30 -10.89 -7.86
CA ALA A 78 10.63 -10.31 -6.70
C ALA A 78 9.14 -10.14 -6.99
N GLY A 79 8.31 -10.50 -6.03
CA GLY A 79 6.88 -10.21 -6.03
C GLY A 79 6.59 -8.81 -5.50
N ASP A 80 5.48 -8.71 -4.79
CA ASP A 80 4.90 -7.47 -4.30
C ASP A 80 5.82 -6.79 -3.26
N ILE A 81 5.88 -5.46 -3.30
CA ILE A 81 6.71 -4.61 -2.43
C ILE A 81 5.87 -3.69 -1.54
N HIS A 82 4.73 -3.20 -2.05
CA HIS A 82 3.73 -2.40 -1.32
C HIS A 82 4.31 -1.28 -0.45
N GLY A 83 5.17 -0.45 -1.03
CA GLY A 83 5.74 0.71 -0.33
C GLY A 83 6.59 0.37 0.90
N GLN A 84 7.09 -0.87 1.04
CA GLN A 84 8.02 -1.26 2.09
C GLN A 84 9.48 -1.00 1.67
N PHE A 85 9.86 0.28 1.59
CA PHE A 85 11.18 0.71 1.11
C PHE A 85 12.36 0.07 1.85
N PHE A 86 12.28 -0.05 3.18
CA PHE A 86 13.36 -0.60 3.99
C PHE A 86 13.55 -2.10 3.74
N ASP A 87 12.47 -2.83 3.46
CA ASP A 87 12.51 -4.23 3.07
C ASP A 87 12.99 -4.42 1.63
N LEU A 88 12.67 -3.48 0.72
CA LEU A 88 13.28 -3.45 -0.61
C LEU A 88 14.82 -3.35 -0.52
N LEU A 89 15.36 -2.56 0.41
CA LEU A 89 16.81 -2.50 0.62
C LEU A 89 17.38 -3.84 1.07
N ASN A 90 16.66 -4.55 1.95
CA ASN A 90 17.04 -5.90 2.39
C ASN A 90 16.96 -6.90 1.23
N LEU A 91 15.89 -6.84 0.43
CA LEU A 91 15.70 -7.64 -0.78
C LEU A 91 16.87 -7.49 -1.74
N ILE A 92 17.32 -6.26 -2.00
CA ILE A 92 18.47 -5.98 -2.87
C ILE A 92 19.76 -6.55 -2.25
N SER A 93 19.95 -6.40 -0.94
CA SER A 93 21.10 -6.98 -0.23
C SER A 93 21.18 -8.51 -0.39
N ILE A 94 20.02 -9.19 -0.37
CA ILE A 94 19.92 -10.65 -0.47
C ILE A 94 19.98 -11.16 -1.92
N GLY A 95 19.32 -10.45 -2.84
CA GLY A 95 19.23 -10.81 -4.25
C GLY A 95 20.51 -10.48 -5.02
N GLY A 96 21.26 -9.45 -4.61
CA GLY A 96 22.49 -9.00 -5.24
C GLY A 96 22.41 -7.55 -5.74
N ASP A 97 23.57 -6.95 -5.97
CA ASP A 97 23.64 -5.58 -6.49
C ASP A 97 23.00 -5.49 -7.90
N PRO A 98 22.03 -4.58 -8.17
CA PRO A 98 21.40 -4.43 -9.47
C PRO A 98 22.35 -4.07 -10.61
N SER A 99 23.56 -3.57 -10.31
CA SER A 99 24.63 -3.35 -11.30
C SER A 99 25.24 -4.64 -11.83
N GLN A 100 25.12 -5.75 -11.10
CA GLN A 100 25.71 -7.05 -11.44
C GLN A 100 24.65 -8.16 -11.58
N GLN A 101 23.45 -7.96 -11.05
CA GLN A 101 22.38 -8.94 -10.99
C GLN A 101 21.16 -8.46 -11.79
N LYS A 102 20.62 -9.35 -12.64
CA LYS A 102 19.35 -9.08 -13.32
C LYS A 102 18.18 -9.26 -12.36
N TYR A 103 17.18 -8.41 -12.47
CA TYR A 103 15.97 -8.43 -11.67
C TYR A 103 14.72 -8.49 -12.55
N ILE A 104 13.71 -9.23 -12.08
CA ILE A 104 12.33 -9.13 -12.55
C ILE A 104 11.46 -8.82 -11.33
N PHE A 105 10.85 -7.64 -11.32
CA PHE A 105 9.80 -7.29 -10.37
C PHE A 105 8.43 -7.51 -11.01
N LEU A 106 7.54 -8.19 -10.30
CA LEU A 106 6.26 -8.63 -10.85
C LEU A 106 5.14 -7.57 -10.77
N GLY A 107 5.30 -6.52 -9.97
CA GLY A 107 4.30 -5.46 -9.80
C GLY A 107 4.12 -5.08 -8.34
N ASP A 108 3.10 -4.25 -8.08
CA ASP A 108 2.67 -3.82 -6.74
C ASP A 108 3.80 -3.18 -5.92
N TYR A 109 4.31 -2.09 -6.48
CA TYR A 109 5.36 -1.27 -5.88
C TYR A 109 4.82 -0.34 -4.78
N VAL A 110 3.56 0.07 -4.93
CA VAL A 110 2.92 1.15 -4.17
C VAL A 110 1.73 0.66 -3.36
N ASP A 111 1.13 1.61 -2.64
CA ASP A 111 0.05 1.44 -1.68
C ASP A 111 0.43 0.61 -0.45
N ARG A 112 -0.46 0.65 0.56
CA ARG A 112 -0.41 -0.10 1.83
C ARG A 112 0.70 0.39 2.77
N GLY A 113 1.96 0.24 2.37
CA GLY A 113 3.11 0.84 3.06
C GLY A 113 3.16 2.36 2.90
N CYS A 114 4.00 3.02 3.70
CA CYS A 114 4.11 4.49 3.72
C CYS A 114 5.27 5.06 2.89
N PHE A 115 5.99 4.19 2.15
CA PHE A 115 7.18 4.55 1.39
C PHE A 115 7.09 4.12 -0.09
N GLY A 116 5.89 4.17 -0.68
CA GLY A 116 5.67 3.87 -2.09
C GLY A 116 6.44 4.81 -3.02
N MET A 117 6.57 6.07 -2.65
CA MET A 117 7.33 7.06 -3.43
C MET A 117 8.82 6.75 -3.46
N GLU A 118 9.40 6.37 -2.33
CA GLU A 118 10.82 6.00 -2.24
C GLU A 118 11.09 4.71 -3.01
N VAL A 119 10.19 3.72 -2.92
CA VAL A 119 10.26 2.47 -3.69
C VAL A 119 10.29 2.78 -5.19
N ILE A 120 9.28 3.50 -5.70
CA ILE A 120 9.16 3.68 -7.15
C ILE A 120 10.28 4.56 -7.72
N LEU A 121 10.68 5.63 -7.01
CA LEU A 121 11.77 6.50 -7.46
C LEU A 121 13.11 5.75 -7.50
N LEU A 122 13.41 4.91 -6.50
CA LEU A 122 14.64 4.12 -6.50
C LEU A 122 14.63 3.08 -7.63
N LEU A 123 13.53 2.36 -7.82
CA LEU A 123 13.42 1.37 -8.89
C LEU A 123 13.49 2.01 -10.28
N MET A 124 12.88 3.18 -10.49
CA MET A 124 13.02 3.97 -11.73
C MET A 124 14.48 4.40 -11.97
N CYS A 125 15.22 4.82 -10.93
CA CYS A 125 16.63 5.14 -11.07
C CYS A 125 17.45 3.92 -11.54
N TYR A 126 17.20 2.74 -10.96
CA TYR A 126 17.83 1.51 -11.42
C TYR A 126 17.42 1.14 -12.85
N LYS A 127 16.15 1.32 -13.23
CA LYS A 127 15.67 1.06 -14.59
C LYS A 127 16.36 1.96 -15.61
N ILE A 128 16.56 3.23 -15.31
CA ILE A 128 17.28 4.18 -16.16
C ILE A 128 18.74 3.75 -16.34
N CYS A 129 19.40 3.31 -15.28
CA CYS A 129 20.81 2.88 -15.34
C CYS A 129 20.99 1.51 -16.01
N TYR A 130 20.02 0.62 -15.84
CA TYR A 130 20.11 -0.79 -16.18
C TYR A 130 18.89 -1.27 -16.98
N PRO A 131 18.57 -0.67 -18.14
CA PRO A 131 17.32 -0.91 -18.85
C PRO A 131 17.15 -2.38 -19.26
N ASP A 132 18.22 -3.07 -19.65
CA ASP A 132 18.15 -4.47 -20.13
C ASP A 132 18.20 -5.52 -18.99
N THR A 133 18.52 -5.11 -17.76
CA THR A 133 18.70 -6.03 -16.62
C THR A 133 17.78 -5.73 -15.44
N MET A 134 17.15 -4.56 -15.39
CA MET A 134 16.10 -4.22 -14.43
C MET A 134 14.73 -4.30 -15.11
N ILE A 135 14.03 -5.41 -14.91
CA ILE A 135 12.72 -5.67 -15.50
C ILE A 135 11.64 -5.36 -14.48
N MET A 136 10.64 -4.58 -14.88
CA MET A 136 9.54 -4.16 -14.02
C MET A 136 8.24 -4.38 -14.77
N LEU A 137 7.36 -5.20 -14.19
CA LEU A 137 6.03 -5.46 -14.72
C LEU A 137 4.99 -4.59 -14.00
N ARG A 138 3.81 -4.46 -14.59
CA ARG A 138 2.67 -3.79 -13.98
C ARG A 138 1.95 -4.75 -13.02
N GLY A 139 1.70 -4.31 -11.79
CA GLY A 139 0.75 -4.92 -10.87
C GLY A 139 -0.61 -4.24 -10.92
N ASN A 140 -1.56 -4.72 -10.11
CA ASN A 140 -2.89 -4.13 -10.05
C ASN A 140 -2.89 -2.77 -9.32
N HIS A 141 -1.94 -2.55 -8.41
CA HIS A 141 -1.77 -1.28 -7.69
C HIS A 141 -1.15 -0.16 -8.54
N GLU A 142 -0.55 -0.47 -9.69
CA GLU A 142 -0.08 0.54 -10.64
C GLU A 142 -1.25 1.11 -11.51
N SER A 143 -2.30 1.57 -10.83
CA SER A 143 -3.56 2.07 -11.39
C SER A 143 -4.04 3.33 -10.67
N ARG A 144 -4.72 4.24 -11.37
CA ARG A 144 -5.36 5.42 -10.77
C ARG A 144 -6.43 5.01 -9.78
N HIS A 145 -7.14 3.92 -10.10
CA HIS A 145 -8.23 3.40 -9.29
C HIS A 145 -7.78 3.02 -7.88
N LEU A 146 -6.80 2.11 -7.74
CA LEU A 146 -6.34 1.66 -6.43
C LEU A 146 -5.55 2.74 -5.69
N THR A 147 -4.65 3.44 -6.38
CA THR A 147 -3.83 4.47 -5.71
C THR A 147 -4.63 5.66 -5.18
N THR A 148 -5.82 5.92 -5.76
CA THR A 148 -6.76 6.91 -5.23
C THR A 148 -7.53 6.38 -4.02
N TYR A 149 -7.92 5.10 -4.04
CA TYR A 149 -8.65 4.47 -2.94
C TYR A 149 -7.78 4.28 -1.69
N PHE A 150 -6.54 3.81 -1.87
CA PHE A 150 -5.60 3.55 -0.79
C PHE A 150 -4.85 4.82 -0.36
N ASN A 151 -3.52 4.73 -0.21
CA ASN A 151 -2.72 5.78 0.39
C ASN A 151 -1.71 6.40 -0.59
N PHE A 152 -1.40 5.79 -1.74
CA PHE A 152 -0.33 6.30 -2.60
C PHE A 152 -0.60 7.71 -3.16
N LYS A 153 -1.81 8.02 -3.64
CA LYS A 153 -2.13 9.39 -4.10
C LYS A 153 -1.90 10.42 -3.00
N ARG A 154 -2.31 10.09 -1.77
CA ARG A 154 -2.15 10.93 -0.58
C ARG A 154 -0.69 11.02 -0.14
N GLU A 155 0.07 9.95 -0.25
CA GLU A 155 1.52 9.94 -0.04
C GLU A 155 2.20 10.92 -0.99
N VAL A 156 1.89 10.86 -2.29
CA VAL A 156 2.49 11.75 -3.29
C VAL A 156 2.11 13.21 -3.03
N LEU A 157 0.86 13.49 -2.64
CA LEU A 157 0.44 14.85 -2.28
C LEU A 157 1.09 15.36 -0.98
N TYR A 158 1.39 14.46 -0.04
CA TYR A 158 2.08 14.81 1.19
C TYR A 158 3.57 15.10 0.96
N LYS A 159 4.24 14.30 0.13
CA LYS A 159 5.69 14.39 -0.12
C LYS A 159 6.06 15.33 -1.29
N TYR A 160 5.18 15.48 -2.27
CA TYR A 160 5.43 16.21 -3.51
C TYR A 160 4.18 17.00 -3.95
N SER A 161 3.57 16.65 -5.08
CA SER A 161 2.48 17.41 -5.69
C SER A 161 1.56 16.51 -6.54
N ILE A 162 0.39 17.05 -6.91
CA ILE A 162 -0.52 16.37 -7.84
C ILE A 162 0.10 16.18 -9.23
N ALA A 163 1.02 17.06 -9.63
CA ALA A 163 1.72 16.95 -10.91
C ALA A 163 2.63 15.72 -10.93
N VAL A 164 3.34 15.44 -9.84
CA VAL A 164 4.13 14.22 -9.68
C VAL A 164 3.24 12.98 -9.73
N TYR A 165 2.10 12.98 -9.02
CA TYR A 165 1.17 11.84 -9.06
C TYR A 165 0.69 11.56 -10.50
N ASN A 166 0.24 12.58 -11.22
CA ASN A 166 -0.24 12.42 -12.60
C ASN A 166 0.87 11.94 -13.55
N ALA A 167 2.12 12.38 -13.34
CA ALA A 167 3.28 11.90 -14.09
C ALA A 167 3.54 10.41 -13.82
N ILE A 168 3.46 9.97 -12.57
CA ILE A 168 3.61 8.55 -12.19
C ILE A 168 2.50 7.70 -12.80
N MET A 169 1.24 8.15 -12.75
CA MET A 169 0.13 7.43 -13.37
C MET A 169 0.32 7.25 -14.88
N SER A 170 0.85 8.29 -15.55
CA SER A 170 1.19 8.21 -16.98
C SER A 170 2.37 7.25 -17.24
N ALA A 171 3.34 7.19 -16.32
CA ALA A 171 4.44 6.24 -16.38
C ALA A 171 3.96 4.79 -16.16
N PHE A 172 3.04 4.57 -15.21
CA PHE A 172 2.44 3.26 -14.94
C PHE A 172 1.66 2.69 -16.12
N ASP A 173 1.03 3.55 -16.92
CA ASP A 173 0.39 3.12 -18.18
C ASP A 173 1.39 2.54 -19.20
N CYS A 174 2.68 2.82 -19.04
CA CYS A 174 3.72 2.31 -19.93
C CYS A 174 4.30 0.95 -19.50
N LEU A 175 4.09 0.52 -18.24
CA LEU A 175 4.68 -0.70 -17.69
C LEU A 175 4.28 -1.95 -18.48
N PRO A 176 5.25 -2.82 -18.85
CA PRO A 176 4.98 -4.12 -19.47
C PRO A 176 4.09 -5.03 -18.61
N LEU A 177 3.38 -5.97 -19.26
CA LEU A 177 2.40 -6.83 -18.60
C LEU A 177 2.94 -8.22 -18.25
N ALA A 178 3.96 -8.68 -18.99
CA ALA A 178 4.51 -10.01 -18.80
C ALA A 178 5.99 -10.07 -19.18
N CYS A 179 6.69 -11.10 -18.69
CA CYS A 179 8.04 -11.44 -19.10
C CYS A 179 8.14 -12.95 -19.36
N ILE A 180 8.79 -13.33 -20.46
CA ILE A 180 9.21 -14.70 -20.73
C ILE A 180 10.67 -14.85 -20.35
N LEU A 181 10.93 -15.64 -19.33
CA LEU A 181 12.26 -15.90 -18.81
C LEU A 181 12.82 -17.22 -19.33
N ASN A 182 14.02 -17.18 -19.90
CA ASN A 182 14.74 -18.31 -20.48
C ASN A 182 13.93 -19.11 -21.51
N ASN A 183 12.92 -18.50 -22.15
CA ASN A 183 11.91 -19.17 -22.98
C ASN A 183 11.18 -20.35 -22.29
N ARG A 184 11.14 -20.40 -20.95
CA ARG A 184 10.58 -21.52 -20.19
C ARG A 184 9.60 -21.10 -19.11
N PHE A 185 9.66 -19.86 -18.64
CA PHE A 185 8.85 -19.38 -17.53
C PHE A 185 8.07 -18.14 -17.97
N LEU A 186 6.76 -18.15 -17.69
CA LEU A 186 5.94 -16.94 -17.80
C LEU A 186 5.95 -16.22 -16.46
N CYS A 187 6.33 -14.96 -16.45
CA CYS A 187 6.26 -14.07 -15.31
C CYS A 187 5.14 -13.05 -15.55
N VAL A 188 4.18 -12.97 -14.65
CA VAL A 188 3.03 -12.03 -14.66
C VAL A 188 2.75 -11.57 -13.24
N HIS A 189 1.97 -10.51 -13.06
CA HIS A 189 1.54 -10.12 -11.72
C HIS A 189 0.50 -11.08 -11.17
N GLY A 190 -0.72 -11.03 -11.71
CA GLY A 190 -1.88 -11.85 -11.33
C GLY A 190 -1.80 -13.27 -11.89
N GLY A 191 -2.43 -13.51 -13.03
CA GLY A 191 -2.54 -14.87 -13.55
C GLY A 191 -3.07 -14.99 -14.97
N LEU A 192 -3.83 -16.05 -15.21
CA LEU A 192 -4.33 -16.40 -16.54
C LEU A 192 -5.70 -15.78 -16.82
N SER A 193 -6.02 -15.63 -18.10
CA SER A 193 -7.32 -15.19 -18.60
C SER A 193 -7.98 -16.28 -19.44
N PRO A 194 -9.30 -16.45 -19.41
CA PRO A 194 -10.01 -17.29 -20.37
C PRO A 194 -9.86 -16.81 -21.83
N GLU A 195 -9.51 -15.54 -22.05
CA GLU A 195 -9.31 -14.95 -23.37
C GLU A 195 -7.86 -15.10 -23.91
N LEU A 196 -6.91 -15.50 -23.06
CA LEU A 196 -5.49 -15.60 -23.41
C LEU A 196 -5.07 -17.07 -23.51
N LYS A 197 -4.88 -17.54 -24.75
CA LYS A 197 -4.43 -18.92 -25.01
C LYS A 197 -2.95 -18.99 -25.30
N ARG A 198 -2.40 -17.95 -25.94
CA ARG A 198 -1.01 -17.89 -26.38
C ARG A 198 -0.31 -16.63 -25.89
N ILE A 199 1.02 -16.69 -25.77
CA ILE A 199 1.84 -15.51 -25.44
C ILE A 199 1.64 -14.37 -26.45
N SER A 200 1.36 -14.68 -27.72
CA SER A 200 1.04 -13.68 -28.75
C SER A 200 -0.19 -12.83 -28.40
N ASP A 201 -1.16 -13.40 -27.66
CA ASP A 201 -2.40 -12.72 -27.31
C ASP A 201 -2.12 -11.60 -26.30
N ILE A 202 -1.18 -11.82 -25.37
CA ILE A 202 -0.68 -10.79 -24.44
C ILE A 202 0.00 -9.65 -25.21
N GLY A 203 0.77 -10.01 -26.26
CA GLY A 203 1.43 -9.06 -27.14
C GLY A 203 0.47 -8.10 -27.88
N ALA A 204 -0.80 -8.49 -28.06
CA ALA A 204 -1.80 -7.70 -28.77
C ALA A 204 -2.58 -6.71 -27.89
N ILE A 205 -2.40 -6.76 -26.57
CA ILE A 205 -3.14 -5.91 -25.62
C ILE A 205 -2.71 -4.43 -25.78
N HIS A 206 -3.68 -3.51 -25.87
CA HIS A 206 -3.37 -2.08 -25.75
C HIS A 206 -3.18 -1.70 -24.27
N ARG A 207 -1.93 -1.70 -23.79
CA ARG A 207 -1.59 -1.49 -22.38
C ARG A 207 -1.56 -0.02 -21.91
N PHE A 208 -1.40 0.93 -22.84
CA PHE A 208 -1.24 2.38 -22.57
C PHE A 208 -2.55 3.05 -22.14
N ARG A 209 -3.10 2.59 -21.03
CA ARG A 209 -4.37 3.02 -20.45
C ARG A 209 -4.47 2.54 -19.00
N GLU A 210 -5.45 3.09 -18.30
CA GLU A 210 -5.92 2.52 -17.05
C GLU A 210 -6.38 1.05 -17.27
N PRO A 211 -6.04 0.12 -16.36
CA PRO A 211 -6.56 -1.25 -16.43
C PRO A 211 -8.10 -1.24 -16.44
N PRO A 212 -8.74 -1.90 -17.42
CA PRO A 212 -10.20 -2.01 -17.45
C PRO A 212 -10.69 -2.88 -16.28
N SER A 213 -11.98 -2.76 -15.92
CA SER A 213 -12.61 -3.60 -14.89
C SER A 213 -12.81 -5.06 -15.31
N SER A 214 -12.63 -5.39 -16.60
CA SER A 214 -12.71 -6.76 -17.12
C SER A 214 -11.89 -6.94 -18.40
N GLY A 215 -11.70 -8.20 -18.81
CA GLY A 215 -10.98 -8.60 -20.01
C GLY A 215 -9.50 -8.93 -19.75
N PRO A 216 -8.73 -9.25 -20.80
CA PRO A 216 -7.43 -9.92 -20.65
C PRO A 216 -6.37 -9.11 -19.91
N MET A 217 -6.44 -7.77 -19.99
CA MET A 217 -5.55 -6.89 -19.23
C MET A 217 -5.90 -6.88 -17.74
N CYS A 218 -7.18 -6.92 -17.39
CA CYS A 218 -7.63 -7.05 -16.00
C CYS A 218 -7.14 -8.38 -15.43
N ASP A 219 -7.35 -9.46 -16.17
CA ASP A 219 -7.05 -10.82 -15.72
C ASP A 219 -5.56 -11.07 -15.46
N LEU A 220 -4.67 -10.54 -16.31
CA LEU A 220 -3.22 -10.63 -16.09
C LEU A 220 -2.78 -9.96 -14.77
N LEU A 221 -3.56 -9.00 -14.26
CA LEU A 221 -3.25 -8.26 -13.05
C LEU A 221 -4.02 -8.76 -11.81
N TRP A 222 -5.17 -9.41 -11.98
CA TRP A 222 -6.11 -9.72 -10.89
C TRP A 222 -6.50 -11.20 -10.74
N ALA A 223 -6.13 -12.07 -11.68
CA ALA A 223 -6.53 -13.47 -11.60
C ALA A 223 -5.72 -14.23 -10.54
N ASP A 224 -6.40 -15.04 -9.73
CA ASP A 224 -5.79 -15.89 -8.69
C ASP A 224 -5.87 -17.38 -9.09
N PRO A 225 -4.91 -18.22 -8.71
CA PRO A 225 -5.03 -19.67 -8.83
C PRO A 225 -6.04 -20.25 -7.81
N LEU A 226 -6.73 -21.33 -8.19
CA LEU A 226 -7.65 -22.04 -7.28
C LEU A 226 -6.88 -22.72 -6.13
N ASP A 227 -7.38 -22.63 -4.89
CA ASP A 227 -6.82 -23.37 -3.76
C ASP A 227 -6.96 -24.87 -4.03
N GLU A 228 -5.85 -25.59 -3.93
CA GLU A 228 -5.75 -27.03 -4.15
C GLU A 228 -6.69 -27.85 -3.26
N LYS A 229 -7.03 -27.33 -2.08
CA LYS A 229 -7.97 -27.95 -1.13
C LYS A 229 -9.41 -27.89 -1.60
N GLU A 230 -9.74 -26.91 -2.44
CA GLU A 230 -11.07 -26.65 -2.98
C GLU A 230 -11.28 -27.29 -4.36
N GLU A 231 -10.21 -27.78 -4.98
CA GLU A 231 -10.25 -28.39 -6.30
C GLU A 231 -10.83 -29.81 -6.24
N ASP A 232 -12.09 -29.98 -6.64
CA ASP A 232 -12.67 -31.31 -6.93
C ASP A 232 -12.05 -31.87 -8.22
N PRO A 233 -11.27 -32.97 -8.15
CA PRO A 233 -10.57 -33.55 -9.29
C PRO A 233 -11.47 -34.06 -10.41
N ALA A 234 -12.80 -34.18 -10.21
CA ALA A 234 -13.71 -34.74 -11.21
C ALA A 234 -14.40 -33.70 -12.12
N ALA A 235 -14.44 -32.40 -11.77
CA ALA A 235 -15.30 -31.45 -12.51
C ALA A 235 -14.98 -29.94 -12.36
N ALA A 236 -13.82 -29.54 -11.81
CA ALA A 236 -13.53 -28.12 -11.66
C ALA A 236 -13.48 -27.39 -13.02
N PRO A 237 -14.31 -26.36 -13.27
CA PRO A 237 -14.20 -25.56 -14.49
C PRO A 237 -12.82 -24.88 -14.57
N LEU A 238 -12.35 -24.60 -15.79
CA LEU A 238 -11.03 -24.00 -16.00
C LEU A 238 -10.89 -22.61 -15.37
N PHE A 239 -11.98 -21.85 -15.38
CA PHE A 239 -12.05 -20.51 -14.82
C PHE A 239 -13.39 -20.34 -14.09
N VAL A 240 -13.36 -19.77 -12.88
CA VAL A 240 -14.55 -19.35 -12.13
C VAL A 240 -14.46 -17.87 -11.79
N PRO A 241 -15.57 -17.13 -11.68
CA PRO A 241 -15.52 -15.73 -11.24
C PRO A 241 -14.80 -15.59 -9.89
N ASN A 242 -13.90 -14.63 -9.78
CA ASN A 242 -13.14 -14.42 -8.55
C ASN A 242 -13.95 -13.58 -7.55
N THR A 243 -14.60 -14.26 -6.61
CA THR A 243 -15.39 -13.63 -5.55
C THR A 243 -14.53 -12.97 -4.46
N THR A 244 -13.28 -13.41 -4.31
CA THR A 244 -12.31 -12.79 -3.40
C THR A 244 -11.93 -11.42 -3.89
N ARG A 245 -11.66 -11.26 -5.20
CA ARG A 245 -11.28 -9.98 -5.81
C ARG A 245 -12.47 -9.16 -6.29
N GLY A 246 -13.64 -9.75 -6.51
CA GLY A 246 -14.81 -9.05 -7.05
C GLY A 246 -14.70 -8.68 -8.55
N CYS A 247 -13.59 -9.02 -9.20
CA CYS A 247 -13.36 -8.88 -10.63
C CYS A 247 -12.46 -10.04 -11.11
N SER A 248 -12.32 -10.23 -12.42
CA SER A 248 -11.50 -11.31 -13.00
C SER A 248 -11.94 -12.73 -12.55
N TYR A 249 -11.01 -13.70 -12.62
CA TYR A 249 -11.26 -15.12 -12.50
C TYR A 249 -10.27 -15.80 -11.55
N VAL A 250 -10.72 -16.89 -10.94
CA VAL A 250 -9.86 -17.90 -10.34
C VAL A 250 -9.63 -19.00 -11.38
N TYR A 251 -8.37 -19.35 -11.66
CA TYR A 251 -8.00 -20.35 -12.66
C TYR A 251 -7.53 -21.66 -12.02
N SER A 252 -8.00 -22.80 -12.55
CA SER A 252 -7.69 -24.11 -11.99
C SER A 252 -6.28 -24.62 -12.38
N ASN A 253 -5.82 -25.69 -11.72
CA ASN A 253 -4.54 -26.31 -12.09
C ASN A 253 -4.58 -26.85 -13.53
N ALA A 254 -5.73 -27.35 -13.97
CA ALA A 254 -5.93 -27.79 -15.35
C ALA A 254 -5.80 -26.62 -16.35
N ALA A 255 -6.31 -25.43 -16.02
CA ALA A 255 -6.13 -24.24 -16.87
C ALA A 255 -4.65 -23.85 -16.99
N ALA A 256 -3.93 -23.85 -15.87
CA ALA A 256 -2.49 -23.61 -15.86
C ALA A 256 -1.71 -24.63 -16.70
N CYS A 257 -1.99 -25.94 -16.51
CA CYS A 257 -1.32 -26.99 -17.28
C CYS A 257 -1.60 -26.88 -18.79
N ASN A 258 -2.86 -26.64 -19.18
CA ASN A 258 -3.24 -26.47 -20.59
C ASN A 258 -2.50 -25.29 -21.24
N PHE A 259 -2.40 -24.16 -20.53
CA PHE A 259 -1.68 -22.99 -21.03
C PHE A 259 -0.17 -23.25 -21.17
N LEU A 260 0.43 -23.91 -20.18
CA LEU A 260 1.85 -24.27 -20.20
C LEU A 260 2.18 -25.23 -21.35
N GLU A 261 1.31 -26.19 -21.64
CA GLU A 261 1.49 -27.13 -22.75
C GLU A 261 1.35 -26.45 -24.11
N GLU A 262 0.31 -25.63 -24.32
CA GLU A 262 0.09 -24.89 -25.59
C GLU A 262 1.26 -23.94 -25.92
N ASN A 263 1.94 -23.39 -24.91
CA ASN A 263 3.00 -22.41 -25.07
C ASN A 263 4.43 -22.96 -24.89
N ASP A 264 4.59 -24.27 -24.72
CA ASP A 264 5.86 -24.95 -24.42
C ASP A 264 6.63 -24.35 -23.22
N LEU A 265 5.90 -24.03 -22.16
CA LEU A 265 6.44 -23.49 -20.91
C LEU A 265 6.53 -24.58 -19.82
N ILE A 266 7.22 -24.26 -18.73
CA ILE A 266 7.38 -25.12 -17.54
C ILE A 266 6.53 -24.63 -16.38
N THR A 267 6.55 -23.32 -16.09
CA THR A 267 5.87 -22.74 -14.93
C THR A 267 5.41 -21.32 -15.20
N ILE A 268 4.43 -20.89 -14.40
CA ILE A 268 3.99 -19.50 -14.25
C ILE A 268 4.53 -18.99 -12.91
N ILE A 269 5.22 -17.87 -12.90
CA ILE A 269 5.73 -17.19 -11.69
C ILE A 269 4.96 -15.89 -11.52
N ARG A 270 4.33 -15.71 -10.35
CA ARG A 270 3.34 -14.65 -10.11
C ARG A 270 3.40 -14.03 -8.70
N GLY A 271 2.85 -12.83 -8.52
CA GLY A 271 2.83 -12.00 -7.30
C GLY A 271 1.50 -12.02 -6.52
N HIS A 272 0.90 -10.86 -6.22
CA HIS A 272 -0.49 -10.50 -5.80
C HIS A 272 -1.10 -11.13 -4.53
N GLU A 273 -0.66 -12.32 -4.10
CA GLU A 273 -1.23 -12.99 -2.93
C GLU A 273 -0.18 -13.14 -1.83
N ALA A 274 -0.44 -12.53 -0.68
CA ALA A 274 0.43 -12.64 0.49
C ALA A 274 0.61 -14.11 0.92
N GLN A 275 1.86 -14.52 1.16
CA GLN A 275 2.22 -15.89 1.55
C GLN A 275 2.97 -15.89 2.88
N ASP A 276 2.65 -16.85 3.77
CA ASP A 276 3.26 -16.96 5.10
C ASP A 276 4.79 -17.07 5.05
N GLU A 277 5.28 -17.96 4.19
CA GLU A 277 6.70 -18.19 3.97
C GLU A 277 7.27 -17.29 2.85
N GLY A 278 6.50 -16.33 2.36
CA GLY A 278 6.85 -15.46 1.23
C GLY A 278 6.75 -16.13 -0.14
N TYR A 279 6.35 -17.39 -0.22
CA TYR A 279 6.10 -18.09 -1.49
C TYR A 279 5.08 -19.22 -1.33
N HIS A 280 4.51 -19.65 -2.46
CA HIS A 280 3.68 -20.86 -2.55
C HIS A 280 4.00 -21.62 -3.84
N LEU A 281 4.11 -22.95 -3.74
CA LEU A 281 4.35 -23.84 -4.87
C LEU A 281 3.10 -24.69 -5.12
N TYR A 282 2.41 -24.44 -6.21
CA TYR A 282 1.19 -25.17 -6.57
C TYR A 282 1.50 -26.54 -7.17
N LYS A 283 0.44 -27.33 -7.41
CA LYS A 283 0.42 -28.68 -7.96
C LYS A 283 1.37 -28.81 -9.14
N LYS A 284 2.13 -29.90 -9.11
CA LYS A 284 3.11 -30.20 -10.15
C LYS A 284 2.42 -30.59 -11.45
N THR A 285 2.97 -30.11 -12.55
CA THR A 285 2.63 -30.56 -13.90
C THR A 285 3.07 -32.00 -14.14
N SER A 286 2.66 -32.57 -15.27
CA SER A 286 3.16 -33.84 -15.82
C SER A 286 4.70 -33.89 -15.94
N LYS A 287 5.35 -32.73 -16.05
CA LYS A 287 6.82 -32.57 -16.11
C LYS A 287 7.49 -32.63 -14.72
N GLY A 288 6.73 -32.80 -13.63
CA GLY A 288 7.23 -32.90 -12.25
C GLY A 288 7.63 -31.58 -11.60
N PHE A 289 7.32 -30.45 -12.24
CA PHE A 289 7.61 -29.09 -11.77
C PHE A 289 6.31 -28.35 -11.40
N PRO A 290 6.28 -27.50 -10.35
CA PRO A 290 5.09 -26.71 -10.00
C PRO A 290 4.51 -25.98 -11.22
N ALA A 291 3.20 -26.08 -11.45
CA ALA A 291 2.56 -25.36 -12.56
C ALA A 291 2.58 -23.85 -12.34
N VAL A 292 2.39 -23.43 -11.09
CA VAL A 292 2.38 -22.03 -10.66
C VAL A 292 3.28 -21.88 -9.44
N ILE A 293 3.98 -20.76 -9.36
CA ILE A 293 4.78 -20.32 -8.21
C ILE A 293 4.30 -18.91 -7.85
N CYS A 294 3.71 -18.75 -6.68
CA CYS A 294 3.43 -17.43 -6.11
C CYS A 294 4.65 -16.97 -5.30
N ILE A 295 5.14 -15.76 -5.53
CA ILE A 295 6.23 -15.14 -4.79
C ILE A 295 5.74 -13.82 -4.21
N PHE A 296 6.03 -13.58 -2.94
CA PHE A 296 5.61 -12.39 -2.20
C PHE A 296 6.80 -11.80 -1.47
N SER A 297 7.09 -10.53 -1.73
CA SER A 297 8.36 -9.90 -1.35
C SER A 297 8.22 -8.80 -0.28
N ALA A 298 7.04 -8.68 0.35
CA ALA A 298 6.75 -7.77 1.46
C ALA A 298 6.65 -8.55 2.79
N PRO A 299 7.69 -8.57 3.64
CA PRO A 299 7.65 -9.28 4.93
C PRO A 299 6.88 -8.48 5.97
N ASN A 300 6.27 -9.14 6.95
CA ASN A 300 5.39 -8.53 7.95
C ASN A 300 4.41 -7.52 7.30
N TYR A 301 3.73 -7.96 6.25
CA TYR A 301 2.89 -7.12 5.43
C TYR A 301 1.84 -6.37 6.28
N CYS A 302 1.66 -5.08 5.96
CA CYS A 302 0.81 -4.16 6.73
C CYS A 302 1.13 -4.12 8.24
N ASP A 303 2.38 -4.38 8.63
CA ASP A 303 2.87 -4.42 10.02
C ASP A 303 2.12 -5.39 10.95
N THR A 304 1.35 -6.33 10.38
CA THR A 304 0.38 -7.15 11.13
C THR A 304 0.40 -8.62 10.73
N TYR A 305 0.78 -8.93 9.50
CA TYR A 305 0.70 -10.30 8.97
C TYR A 305 1.75 -11.24 9.56
N ASP A 306 2.87 -10.70 10.05
CA ASP A 306 4.03 -11.46 10.56
C ASP A 306 4.59 -12.51 9.58
N ASN A 307 4.28 -12.36 8.28
CA ASN A 307 4.76 -13.25 7.24
C ASN A 307 6.24 -13.00 6.90
N ARG A 308 6.91 -14.01 6.36
CA ARG A 308 8.18 -13.84 5.65
C ARG A 308 7.94 -13.33 4.23
N ALA A 309 8.99 -12.75 3.66
CA ALA A 309 9.09 -12.49 2.23
C ALA A 309 10.08 -13.45 1.58
N ALA A 310 10.02 -13.56 0.27
CA ALA A 310 10.99 -14.32 -0.49
C ALA A 310 11.31 -13.71 -1.86
N VAL A 311 12.45 -14.14 -2.42
CA VAL A 311 12.90 -13.87 -3.80
C VAL A 311 13.25 -15.19 -4.46
N VAL A 312 12.84 -15.37 -5.72
CA VAL A 312 13.28 -16.51 -6.53
C VAL A 312 14.60 -16.17 -7.20
N MET A 313 15.65 -16.92 -6.88
CA MET A 313 16.95 -16.85 -7.53
C MET A 313 17.06 -17.98 -8.55
N LEU A 314 17.02 -17.63 -9.83
CA LEU A 314 17.25 -18.56 -10.93
C LEU A 314 18.69 -18.42 -11.40
N ASN A 315 19.47 -19.49 -11.31
CA ASN A 315 20.83 -19.54 -11.85
C ASN A 315 21.00 -20.79 -12.72
N ARG A 316 21.20 -20.57 -14.03
CA ARG A 316 21.19 -21.63 -15.06
C ARG A 316 19.87 -22.43 -15.00
N ASN A 317 19.92 -23.66 -14.50
CA ASN A 317 18.77 -24.56 -14.40
C ASN A 317 18.34 -24.81 -12.94
N ILE A 318 18.92 -24.08 -11.98
CA ILE A 318 18.62 -24.26 -10.56
C ILE A 318 17.81 -23.04 -10.10
N MET A 319 16.59 -23.31 -9.66
CA MET A 319 15.73 -22.36 -8.99
C MET A 319 15.90 -22.54 -7.47
N SER A 320 16.23 -21.45 -6.78
CA SER A 320 16.35 -21.43 -5.32
C SER A 320 15.54 -20.27 -4.77
N ILE A 321 14.84 -20.49 -3.66
CA ILE A 321 14.02 -19.46 -3.01
C ILE A 321 14.78 -18.97 -1.78
N ARG A 322 15.00 -17.66 -1.70
CA ARG A 322 15.65 -17.02 -0.54
C ARG A 322 14.61 -16.26 0.24
N GLN A 323 14.39 -16.66 1.48
CA GLN A 323 13.44 -16.01 2.38
C GLN A 323 14.12 -14.96 3.25
N PHE A 324 13.36 -13.96 3.69
CA PHE A 324 13.82 -12.92 4.61
C PHE A 324 12.69 -12.34 5.46
N ASN A 325 13.08 -11.76 6.59
CA ASN A 325 12.18 -11.13 7.54
C ASN A 325 12.17 -9.61 7.36
N SER A 326 11.22 -8.96 8.04
CA SER A 326 11.04 -7.51 7.99
C SER A 326 12.19 -6.74 8.63
N SER A 327 12.33 -5.50 8.16
CA SER A 327 13.31 -4.53 8.60
C SER A 327 12.61 -3.38 9.32
N PRO A 328 13.22 -2.81 10.37
CA PRO A 328 12.65 -1.61 11.00
C PRO A 328 12.53 -0.46 10.00
N HIS A 329 11.42 0.27 10.07
CA HIS A 329 11.18 1.49 9.30
C HIS A 329 10.67 2.63 10.19
N PRO A 330 10.81 3.89 9.75
CA PRO A 330 10.22 5.04 10.42
C PRO A 330 8.69 4.92 10.50
N TYR A 331 8.14 5.51 11.56
CA TYR A 331 6.70 5.47 11.84
C TYR A 331 6.00 6.69 11.22
N TYR A 332 4.92 6.42 10.48
CA TYR A 332 3.97 7.44 10.03
C TYR A 332 2.62 7.24 10.72
N LEU A 333 1.97 8.35 11.08
CA LEU A 333 0.56 8.30 11.46
C LEU A 333 -0.28 7.89 10.25
N PRO A 334 -1.41 7.19 10.45
CA PRO A 334 -2.31 6.80 9.37
C PRO A 334 -2.60 7.98 8.46
N ASN A 335 -2.59 7.71 7.15
CA ASN A 335 -2.91 8.72 6.13
C ASN A 335 -2.00 9.96 6.13
N PHE A 336 -0.76 9.84 6.62
CA PHE A 336 0.22 10.93 6.69
C PHE A 336 -0.27 12.15 7.49
N MET A 337 -1.10 11.90 8.51
CA MET A 337 -1.62 12.96 9.37
C MET A 337 -0.50 13.57 10.22
N ASN A 338 -0.48 14.90 10.34
CA ASN A 338 0.46 15.56 11.26
C ASN A 338 -0.04 15.45 12.72
N ALA A 339 0.89 15.58 13.67
CA ALA A 339 0.61 15.42 15.09
C ALA A 339 -0.44 16.40 15.63
N PHE A 340 -0.58 17.61 15.05
CA PHE A 340 -1.60 18.56 15.46
C PHE A 340 -2.99 18.09 15.03
N THR A 341 -3.16 17.74 13.76
CA THR A 341 -4.44 17.22 13.26
C THR A 341 -4.88 15.97 14.02
N TRP A 342 -3.94 15.11 14.41
CA TRP A 342 -4.23 13.91 15.19
C TRP A 342 -4.61 14.21 16.65
N SER A 343 -3.87 15.09 17.33
CA SER A 343 -4.04 15.32 18.77
C SER A 343 -5.06 16.39 19.12
N LEU A 344 -5.34 17.35 18.22
CA LEU A 344 -6.21 18.48 18.52
C LEU A 344 -7.63 18.08 18.95
N PRO A 345 -8.31 17.11 18.29
CA PRO A 345 -9.63 16.66 18.74
C PRO A 345 -9.61 16.11 20.18
N PHE A 346 -8.56 15.37 20.53
CA PHE A 346 -8.39 14.85 21.89
C PHE A 346 -8.14 15.96 22.91
N VAL A 347 -7.28 16.93 22.57
CA VAL A 347 -7.01 18.09 23.44
C VAL A 347 -8.28 18.90 23.66
N GLU A 348 -9.06 19.15 22.60
CA GLU A 348 -10.35 19.83 22.69
C GLU A 348 -11.32 19.09 23.61
N GLU A 349 -11.48 17.78 23.43
CA GLU A 349 -12.34 16.97 24.30
C GLU A 349 -11.91 17.06 25.77
N LYS A 350 -10.62 16.88 26.06
CA LYS A 350 -10.12 16.91 27.44
C LYS A 350 -10.19 18.28 28.08
N LEU A 351 -9.99 19.35 27.33
CA LEU A 351 -10.20 20.70 27.84
C LEU A 351 -11.68 20.95 28.14
N LEU A 352 -12.60 20.49 27.30
CA LEU A 352 -14.03 20.58 27.57
C LEU A 352 -14.44 19.77 28.79
N ASP A 353 -13.89 18.56 28.96
CA ASP A 353 -14.11 17.73 30.14
C ASP A 353 -13.60 18.43 31.42
N ILE A 354 -12.41 19.04 31.37
CA ILE A 354 -11.86 19.80 32.51
C ILE A 354 -12.77 20.98 32.85
N VAL A 355 -13.17 21.77 31.85
CA VAL A 355 -14.06 22.92 32.07
C VAL A 355 -15.41 22.47 32.65
N ALA A 356 -16.00 21.40 32.11
CA ALA A 356 -17.24 20.84 32.64
C ALA A 356 -17.09 20.39 34.10
N ASN A 357 -16.00 19.71 34.44
CA ASN A 357 -15.72 19.24 35.81
C ASN A 357 -15.37 20.37 36.78
N VAL A 358 -14.80 21.48 36.31
CA VAL A 358 -14.52 22.67 37.15
C VAL A 358 -15.77 23.52 37.38
N LEU A 359 -16.71 23.53 36.43
CA LEU A 359 -17.99 24.22 36.57
C LEU A 359 -19.00 23.42 37.42
N HIS A 360 -18.88 22.09 37.48
CA HIS A 360 -19.80 21.23 38.24
C HIS A 360 -19.82 21.49 39.77
N PRO A 361 -18.71 21.84 40.45
CA PRO A 361 -18.72 22.27 41.86
C PRO A 361 -19.33 23.65 42.10
N ILE A 362 -19.44 24.51 41.07
CA ILE A 362 -19.91 25.89 41.23
C ILE A 362 -21.44 25.95 41.31
N ASP A 363 -22.13 24.95 40.73
CA ASP A 363 -23.58 24.73 40.90
C ASP A 363 -23.92 23.94 42.19
N GLY A 364 -22.94 23.65 43.05
CA GLY A 364 -23.10 22.95 44.33
C GLY A 364 -23.76 23.75 45.45
N GLY A 365 -24.65 24.69 45.11
CA GLY A 365 -25.68 25.19 46.01
C GLY A 365 -27.00 24.52 45.65
N GLU A 366 -27.25 23.35 46.26
CA GLU A 366 -28.47 22.53 46.15
C GLU A 366 -28.60 21.76 44.80
N ASP A 367 -28.30 20.45 44.77
CA ASP A 367 -29.30 19.48 45.20
C ASP A 367 -28.78 18.03 45.20
N HIS A 368 -29.47 17.22 45.99
CA HIS A 368 -29.11 15.88 46.43
C HIS A 368 -29.19 14.78 45.34
N LEU A 369 -28.20 13.88 45.42
CA LEU A 369 -28.27 12.42 45.21
C LEU A 369 -29.60 11.85 44.68
N LEU A 370 -29.58 11.30 43.46
CA LEU A 370 -30.57 10.32 43.03
C LEU A 370 -29.93 8.92 42.98
N VAL A 371 -30.22 8.15 44.04
CA VAL A 371 -30.14 6.69 44.08
C VAL A 371 -31.53 6.14 43.76
N ASP A 372 -31.55 5.05 43.01
CA ASP A 372 -32.64 4.13 42.60
C ASP A 372 -34.05 4.27 43.20
N GLY A 373 -35.05 4.09 42.32
CA GLY A 373 -36.20 3.22 42.59
C GLY A 373 -37.58 3.85 42.83
N ALA A 374 -38.53 3.47 41.96
CA ALA A 374 -39.97 3.26 42.19
C ALA A 374 -40.92 4.42 42.59
N GLU A 375 -41.98 4.54 41.78
CA GLU A 375 -43.38 4.90 42.07
C GLU A 375 -43.75 6.07 43.01
N ALA A 376 -44.39 7.07 42.36
CA ALA A 376 -45.63 7.76 42.73
C ALA A 376 -45.89 8.21 44.19
N ALA A 377 -46.09 9.53 44.38
CA ALA A 377 -47.34 10.10 44.93
C ALA A 377 -47.35 11.64 45.00
N LYS A 378 -48.57 12.16 44.90
CA LYS A 378 -49.06 13.56 44.92
C LYS A 378 -48.68 14.37 46.17
N ALA A 379 -48.49 15.69 46.00
CA ALA A 379 -49.13 16.74 46.83
C ALA A 379 -48.93 18.15 46.25
N ALA A 380 -49.93 19.02 46.47
CA ALA A 380 -50.13 20.36 45.91
C ALA A 380 -49.54 21.48 46.83
N PRO A 381 -49.64 22.78 46.47
CA PRO A 381 -48.61 23.81 46.69
C PRO A 381 -48.80 24.67 47.96
N THR A 382 -47.77 25.43 48.37
CA THR A 382 -47.95 26.68 49.14
C THR A 382 -46.91 27.74 48.73
N PRO A 383 -47.28 29.03 48.60
CA PRO A 383 -46.45 30.04 47.94
C PRO A 383 -45.71 30.94 48.94
N GLY A 384 -44.54 31.47 48.56
CA GLY A 384 -43.92 32.55 49.32
C GLY A 384 -42.60 33.06 48.75
N ALA A 385 -42.59 34.37 48.48
CA ALA A 385 -41.44 35.27 48.33
C ALA A 385 -40.61 35.18 47.03
N ASN A 386 -41.07 35.94 46.03
CA ASN A 386 -40.20 36.56 45.02
C ASN A 386 -39.17 37.49 45.68
N THR A 387 -37.90 37.40 45.29
CA THR A 387 -37.11 38.57 44.87
C THR A 387 -35.82 38.12 44.19
N GLU A 388 -35.92 37.66 42.94
CA GLU A 388 -34.75 37.56 42.05
C GLU A 388 -34.78 38.67 41.01
N SER A 389 -33.71 39.45 41.03
CA SER A 389 -33.47 40.55 40.11
C SER A 389 -33.48 40.08 38.65
N ARG A 390 -34.05 40.91 37.76
CA ARG A 390 -34.20 40.65 36.32
C ARG A 390 -32.85 40.42 35.61
N ASP A 391 -31.74 40.84 36.20
CA ASP A 391 -30.37 40.62 35.69
C ASP A 391 -29.81 39.23 36.04
N GLY A 392 -30.24 38.61 37.15
CA GLY A 392 -29.82 37.25 37.54
C GLY A 392 -30.30 36.20 36.55
N ARG A 393 -31.58 36.24 36.16
CA ARG A 393 -32.17 35.32 35.17
C ARG A 393 -31.54 35.43 33.78
N VAL A 394 -31.05 36.61 33.39
CA VAL A 394 -30.38 36.81 32.08
C VAL A 394 -28.96 36.25 32.11
N LEU A 395 -28.26 36.34 33.24
CA LEU A 395 -26.94 35.73 33.44
C LEU A 395 -27.03 34.21 33.56
N GLU A 396 -28.05 33.71 34.26
CA GLU A 396 -28.34 32.28 34.42
C GLU A 396 -28.74 31.63 33.09
N GLN A 397 -29.65 32.25 32.32
CA GLN A 397 -29.95 31.81 30.94
C GLN A 397 -28.73 31.88 30.02
N ARG A 398 -27.83 32.85 30.19
CA ARG A 398 -26.57 32.89 29.42
C ARG A 398 -25.63 31.76 29.83
N GLY A 399 -25.55 31.43 31.11
CA GLY A 399 -24.81 30.29 31.64
C GLY A 399 -25.34 28.96 31.10
N GLU A 400 -26.65 28.75 31.13
CA GLU A 400 -27.31 27.57 30.56
C GLU A 400 -27.09 27.46 29.05
N ASN A 401 -27.24 28.56 28.30
CA ASN A 401 -26.98 28.57 26.86
C ASN A 401 -25.50 28.27 26.52
N ILE A 402 -24.56 28.72 27.34
CA ILE A 402 -23.13 28.39 27.19
C ILE A 402 -22.90 26.92 27.53
N ARG A 403 -23.54 26.39 28.58
CA ARG A 403 -23.48 24.97 28.96
C ARG A 403 -24.06 24.06 27.89
N GLU A 404 -25.21 24.38 27.31
CA GLU A 404 -25.79 23.63 26.19
C GLU A 404 -24.89 23.65 24.96
N LYS A 405 -24.25 24.78 24.66
CA LYS A 405 -23.27 24.89 23.56
C LYS A 405 -22.02 24.07 23.83
N ILE A 406 -21.49 24.08 25.04
CA ILE A 406 -20.34 23.27 25.45
C ILE A 406 -20.68 21.77 25.36
N LEU A 407 -21.86 21.35 25.84
CA LEU A 407 -22.32 19.97 25.75
C LEU A 407 -22.60 19.54 24.30
N ALA A 408 -23.12 20.43 23.45
CA ALA A 408 -23.31 20.17 22.03
C ALA A 408 -21.97 20.05 21.28
N MET A 409 -20.99 20.92 21.60
CA MET A 409 -19.63 20.83 21.06
C MET A 409 -18.93 19.56 21.53
N GLY A 410 -19.06 19.17 22.81
CA GLY A 410 -18.52 17.90 23.31
C GLY A 410 -19.16 16.67 22.65
N ARG A 411 -20.46 16.72 22.32
CA ARG A 411 -21.12 15.66 21.53
C ARG A 411 -20.59 15.59 20.10
N LEU A 412 -20.42 16.73 19.43
CA LEU A 412 -19.83 16.81 18.09
C LEU A 412 -18.37 16.33 18.08
N SER A 413 -17.59 16.69 19.10
CA SER A 413 -16.20 16.24 19.27
C SER A 413 -16.12 14.74 19.46
N ARG A 414 -17.00 14.14 20.29
CA ARG A 414 -17.09 12.68 20.45
C ARG A 414 -17.52 11.99 19.17
N MET A 415 -18.50 12.53 18.44
CA MET A 415 -18.88 11.99 17.13
C MET A 415 -17.71 12.05 16.14
N PHE A 416 -16.94 13.14 16.13
CA PHE A 416 -15.77 13.27 15.28
C PHE A 416 -14.65 12.30 15.70
N HIS A 417 -14.43 12.11 17.00
CA HIS A 417 -13.50 11.12 17.52
C HIS A 417 -13.90 9.69 17.11
N THR A 418 -15.17 9.33 17.23
CA THR A 418 -15.69 8.02 16.75
C THR A 418 -15.56 7.88 15.23
N LEU A 419 -15.64 8.97 14.46
CA LEU A 419 -15.38 8.93 13.01
C LEU A 419 -13.88 8.74 12.70
N CYS A 420 -13.00 9.37 13.49
CA CYS A 420 -11.56 9.13 13.41
C CYS A 420 -11.20 7.68 13.80
N GLU A 421 -11.73 7.17 14.92
CA GLU A 421 -11.61 5.77 15.33
C GLU A 421 -12.24 4.81 14.30
N GLY A 422 -13.34 5.21 13.65
CA GLY A 422 -13.97 4.48 12.56
C GLY A 422 -13.06 4.38 11.32
N SER A 423 -12.34 5.46 11.00
CA SER A 423 -11.32 5.47 9.94
C SER A 423 -10.05 4.71 10.33
N GLU A 424 -9.75 4.61 11.63
CA GLU A 424 -8.68 3.77 12.16
C GLU A 424 -9.09 2.29 12.26
N SER A 425 -10.37 1.96 12.41
CA SER A 425 -10.90 0.59 12.51
C SER A 425 -11.25 -0.05 11.15
N SER A 426 -11.31 0.74 10.07
CA SER A 426 -11.18 0.23 8.69
C SER A 426 -9.77 -0.25 8.36
N LEU A 427 -8.81 -0.04 9.27
CA LEU A 427 -7.50 -0.69 9.30
C LEU A 427 -7.50 -1.69 10.47
N PRO A 428 -6.82 -2.84 10.36
CA PRO A 428 -6.80 -3.81 11.44
C PRO A 428 -6.21 -3.20 12.73
N PRO A 429 -6.73 -3.58 13.91
CA PRO A 429 -6.45 -2.89 15.17
C PRO A 429 -4.96 -2.97 15.56
N LYS A 430 -4.41 -1.82 15.97
CA LYS A 430 -3.15 -1.75 16.73
C LYS A 430 -3.30 -2.58 18.00
N GLY A 431 -2.53 -3.65 18.10
CA GLY A 431 -2.45 -4.46 19.31
C GLY A 431 -1.36 -5.51 19.20
N LEU A 432 -0.12 -5.10 19.51
CA LEU A 432 0.94 -5.85 20.20
C LEU A 432 2.25 -5.07 20.03
N THR A 433 2.35 -3.89 20.66
CA THR A 433 3.66 -3.38 21.07
C THR A 433 4.21 -4.38 22.06
N GLY A 434 5.11 -5.25 21.59
CA GLY A 434 5.85 -6.17 22.44
C GLY A 434 6.71 -5.38 23.41
N ASP A 435 6.28 -5.30 24.66
CA ASP A 435 7.21 -5.11 25.78
C ASP A 435 8.19 -6.28 25.73
N ILE A 436 9.45 -5.99 25.37
CA ILE A 436 10.55 -6.95 25.38
C ILE A 436 10.85 -7.32 26.85
N PRO A 437 10.67 -8.57 27.29
CA PRO A 437 11.32 -9.06 28.50
C PRO A 437 12.75 -9.51 28.13
N PRO A 438 13.70 -9.46 29.08
CA PRO A 438 15.12 -9.66 28.78
C PRO A 438 15.41 -11.10 28.33
N GLN A 439 16.42 -11.21 27.47
CA GLN A 439 16.95 -12.44 26.85
C GLN A 439 17.02 -13.66 27.78
N GLY A 440 16.58 -14.81 27.25
CA GLY A 440 17.00 -16.12 27.77
C GLY A 440 15.95 -17.23 27.56
N GLY A 441 15.91 -17.83 26.37
CA GLY A 441 15.16 -19.07 26.14
C GLY A 441 15.20 -19.52 24.69
N LEU A 442 15.89 -20.63 24.41
CA LEU A 442 15.91 -21.32 23.12
C LEU A 442 14.50 -21.82 22.72
N PRO A 443 14.16 -21.89 21.42
CA PRO A 443 12.83 -22.28 20.97
C PRO A 443 12.72 -23.81 20.90
N CYS A 444 11.67 -24.39 21.46
CA CYS A 444 11.32 -25.77 21.15
C CYS A 444 9.84 -26.04 21.47
N GLY A 445 9.00 -26.13 20.43
CA GLY A 445 7.65 -26.66 20.57
C GLY A 445 6.78 -26.48 19.31
N PRO A 446 6.05 -27.53 18.86
CA PRO A 446 5.10 -27.47 17.74
C PRO A 446 3.93 -26.48 17.96
N ASP A 447 3.68 -26.06 19.20
CA ASP A 447 2.63 -25.11 19.56
C ASP A 447 2.95 -23.67 19.09
N SER A 448 4.22 -23.31 18.94
CA SER A 448 4.64 -22.00 18.42
C SER A 448 4.27 -21.79 16.94
N VAL A 449 4.29 -22.87 16.15
CA VAL A 449 3.92 -22.86 14.73
C VAL A 449 2.41 -22.72 14.57
N GLN A 450 1.61 -23.38 15.43
CA GLN A 450 0.15 -23.25 15.40
C GLN A 450 -0.37 -21.87 15.79
N ALA A 451 0.35 -21.15 16.67
CA ALA A 451 -0.01 -19.78 17.04
C ALA A 451 0.32 -18.79 15.92
N ALA A 452 1.47 -18.94 15.25
CA ALA A 452 1.86 -18.10 14.11
C ALA A 452 0.92 -18.27 12.91
N CYS A 453 0.55 -19.51 12.54
CA CYS A 453 -0.40 -19.75 11.44
C CYS A 453 -1.80 -19.16 11.69
N ARG A 454 -2.22 -18.96 12.96
CA ARG A 454 -3.48 -18.28 13.29
C ARG A 454 -3.39 -16.77 13.07
N GLY A 455 -2.22 -16.16 13.28
CA GLY A 455 -2.01 -14.71 13.10
C GLY A 455 -2.14 -14.25 11.65
N LEU A 456 -1.54 -14.99 10.71
CA LEU A 456 -1.63 -14.66 9.29
C LEU A 456 -3.06 -14.78 8.77
N GLN A 457 -3.74 -15.90 9.07
CA GLN A 457 -5.08 -16.14 8.53
C GLN A 457 -6.08 -15.14 9.08
N GLN A 458 -5.96 -14.78 10.37
CA GLN A 458 -6.73 -13.70 10.97
C GLN A 458 -6.46 -12.34 10.29
N SER A 459 -5.20 -12.02 10.00
CA SER A 459 -4.83 -10.77 9.33
C SER A 459 -5.39 -10.72 7.91
N LYS A 460 -5.30 -11.82 7.16
CA LYS A 460 -5.93 -11.97 5.83
C LYS A 460 -7.45 -11.80 5.87
N GLU A 461 -8.12 -12.34 6.88
CA GLU A 461 -9.57 -12.19 7.02
C GLU A 461 -9.95 -10.72 7.28
N LEU A 462 -9.23 -10.05 8.19
CA LEU A 462 -9.44 -8.63 8.49
C LEU A 462 -9.17 -7.74 7.27
N ASP A 463 -8.20 -8.11 6.44
CA ASP A 463 -7.80 -7.32 5.27
C ASP A 463 -8.52 -7.71 3.97
N SER A 464 -9.35 -8.76 3.98
CA SER A 464 -10.00 -9.31 2.78
C SER A 464 -10.81 -8.28 1.97
N VAL A 465 -11.30 -7.23 2.62
CA VAL A 465 -12.01 -6.10 1.97
C VAL A 465 -11.05 -5.25 1.13
N ASN A 466 -9.80 -5.09 1.57
CA ASN A 466 -8.76 -4.34 0.86
C ASN A 466 -8.14 -5.15 -0.28
N GLU A 467 -8.31 -6.47 -0.28
CA GLU A 467 -7.86 -7.34 -1.37
C GLU A 467 -8.84 -7.37 -2.56
N ARG A 468 -10.00 -6.70 -2.44
CA ARG A 468 -11.03 -6.58 -3.49
C ARG A 468 -10.80 -5.40 -4.43
N TRP A 469 -11.31 -5.53 -5.64
CA TRP A 469 -11.65 -4.41 -6.51
C TRP A 469 -12.63 -3.50 -5.78
N GLN A 470 -12.41 -2.19 -5.87
CA GLN A 470 -13.15 -1.22 -5.07
C GLN A 470 -14.25 -0.58 -5.91
N ASP A 471 -15.49 -0.69 -5.46
CA ASP A 471 -16.60 0.03 -6.09
C ASP A 471 -16.54 1.49 -5.65
N CYS A 472 -15.67 2.30 -6.26
CA CYS A 472 -15.75 3.74 -6.08
C CYS A 472 -17.02 4.26 -6.75
N LEU A 473 -17.86 4.99 -5.99
CA LEU A 473 -18.80 5.97 -6.53
C LEU A 473 -18.00 7.05 -7.26
N ILE A 474 -17.58 6.79 -8.50
CA ILE A 474 -17.07 7.83 -9.38
C ILE A 474 -18.30 8.61 -9.85
N GLU A 475 -18.61 9.72 -9.17
CA GLU A 475 -19.35 10.81 -9.78
C GLU A 475 -18.60 11.22 -11.07
N SER A 476 -19.17 10.80 -12.20
CA SER A 476 -19.32 11.46 -13.50
C SER A 476 -18.37 12.56 -14.02
N ASP A 477 -17.17 12.78 -13.50
CA ASP A 477 -16.27 13.87 -13.95
C ASP A 477 -14.92 13.42 -14.52
N LEU A 478 -14.72 12.11 -14.76
CA LEU A 478 -13.60 11.65 -15.60
C LEU A 478 -13.97 11.78 -17.08
N GLU A 479 -13.98 13.01 -17.60
CA GLU A 479 -13.83 13.21 -19.04
C GLU A 479 -12.53 12.51 -19.49
N PRO A 480 -12.53 11.82 -20.64
CA PRO A 480 -11.32 11.22 -21.20
C PRO A 480 -10.32 12.33 -21.52
N GLN A 481 -9.38 12.55 -20.60
CA GLN A 481 -8.25 13.45 -20.86
C GLN A 481 -7.45 12.86 -22.02
N PRO A 482 -7.12 13.66 -23.06
CA PRO A 482 -6.32 13.19 -24.18
C PRO A 482 -4.99 12.63 -23.66
N SER A 483 -4.55 11.51 -24.23
CA SER A 483 -3.38 10.77 -23.75
C SER A 483 -2.17 11.70 -23.55
N ALA A 484 -1.66 11.74 -22.31
CA ALA A 484 -0.52 12.57 -21.90
C ALA A 484 0.78 12.22 -22.65
N ALA A 485 0.78 11.14 -23.44
CA ALA A 485 1.81 10.83 -24.42
C ALA A 485 2.06 11.99 -25.42
N THR A 486 1.08 12.88 -25.63
CA THR A 486 1.25 14.08 -26.49
C THR A 486 1.83 15.27 -25.73
N THR A 487 1.53 15.42 -24.43
CA THR A 487 1.92 16.59 -23.62
C THR A 487 3.37 16.51 -23.13
N VAL A 488 3.89 15.31 -22.87
CA VAL A 488 5.30 15.14 -22.48
C VAL A 488 6.26 15.47 -23.63
N LEU A 489 5.81 15.36 -24.89
CA LEU A 489 6.64 15.57 -26.08
C LEU A 489 6.69 17.04 -26.57
N SER A 490 5.76 17.91 -26.15
CA SER A 490 5.78 19.33 -26.54
C SER A 490 6.81 20.16 -25.77
N ALA A 491 7.21 19.70 -24.57
CA ALA A 491 8.24 20.36 -23.77
C ALA A 491 9.67 20.07 -24.28
N ALA A 492 9.91 18.93 -24.93
CA ALA A 492 11.22 18.54 -25.45
C ALA A 492 11.52 19.03 -26.88
N SER A 493 10.49 19.43 -27.64
CA SER A 493 10.62 19.88 -29.04
C SER A 493 10.76 21.40 -29.23
N SER A 494 10.73 22.18 -28.14
CA SER A 494 10.76 23.65 -28.19
C SER A 494 12.12 24.30 -27.86
N SER A 495 13.19 23.52 -27.66
CA SER A 495 14.52 24.05 -27.30
C SER A 495 15.61 23.94 -28.38
N THR A 496 15.29 23.48 -29.60
CA THR A 496 16.25 23.42 -30.73
C THR A 496 15.76 24.20 -31.93
N GLY A 497 15.86 25.53 -31.86
CA GLY A 497 15.58 26.37 -33.04
C GLY A 497 15.65 27.87 -32.77
N SER A 498 16.85 28.41 -32.54
CA SER A 498 17.25 29.80 -32.82
C SER A 498 18.53 30.20 -32.06
N ARG A 499 19.70 29.87 -32.63
CA ARG A 499 20.82 30.79 -32.88
C ARG A 499 22.00 30.05 -33.48
#